data_AF-A0A0M2UV40-F1
#
_entry.id   AF-A0A0M2UV40-F1
#
_cell.length_a   1.000
_cell.length_b   1.000
_cell.length_c   1.000
_cell.angle_alpha   90.00
_cell.angle_beta   90.00
_cell.angle_gamma   90.00
#
_symmetry.space_group_name_H-M   'P 1'
#
loop_
_entity.id
_entity.type
_entity.pdbx_description
1 polymer ?
#
loop_
_entity_poly.entity_id
_entity_poly.type
_entity_poly.pdbx_seq_one_letter_code
_entity_poly.pdbx_strand_id
1 'polypeptide(L)' 'MQPEDRDAAYRWGMLDYAHTILKFTSRLNYTSYLMDRKLQLAVERRIEIIGESAKMSRRHLRKNIPKFRGI' A
#
# COMPACT_ATOMS: atom_id res chain seq x y z
N MET A 1 1.96 -9.83 -18.61
CA MET A 1 2.73 -9.49 -17.40
C MET A 1 2.78 -10.72 -16.52
N GLN A 2 4.00 -11.17 -16.16
CA GLN A 2 4.18 -12.39 -15.37
C GLN A 2 3.75 -12.18 -13.90
N PRO A 3 3.44 -13.26 -13.16
CA PRO A 3 3.06 -13.22 -11.74
C PRO A 3 4.05 -12.41 -10.88
N GLU A 4 5.35 -12.69 -11.01
CA GLU A 4 6.45 -11.97 -10.36
C GLU A 4 6.48 -10.45 -10.66
N ASP A 5 6.26 -10.04 -11.91
CA ASP A 5 6.22 -8.61 -12.29
C ASP A 5 5.10 -7.86 -11.55
N ARG A 6 3.97 -8.54 -11.30
CA ARG A 6 2.81 -7.97 -10.64
C ARG A 6 3.04 -7.77 -9.14
N ASP A 7 3.70 -8.73 -8.49
CA ASP A 7 4.07 -8.62 -7.07
C ASP A 7 5.14 -7.55 -6.83
N ALA A 8 6.08 -7.40 -7.75
CA ALA A 8 7.02 -6.28 -7.74
C ALA A 8 6.29 -4.94 -7.88
N ALA A 9 5.35 -4.85 -8.82
CA ALA A 9 4.55 -3.63 -9.02
C ALA A 9 3.71 -3.25 -7.79
N TYR A 10 3.09 -4.22 -7.10
CA TYR A 10 2.34 -3.94 -5.86
C TYR A 10 3.25 -3.37 -4.76
N ARG A 11 4.44 -3.96 -4.56
CA ARG A 11 5.38 -3.50 -3.53
C ARG A 11 5.93 -2.11 -3.84
N TRP A 12 6.28 -1.84 -5.10
CA TRP A 12 6.73 -0.52 -5.53
C TRP A 12 5.64 0.54 -5.37
N GLY A 13 4.39 0.22 -5.70
CA GLY A 13 3.26 1.12 -5.47
C GLY A 13 3.06 1.45 -3.99
N MET A 14 3.10 0.44 -3.12
CA MET A 14 2.96 0.65 -1.67
C MET A 14 4.08 1.53 -1.10
N LEU A 15 5.31 1.36 -1.57
CA LEU A 15 6.45 2.19 -1.19
C LEU A 15 6.24 3.64 -1.64
N ASP A 16 5.87 3.87 -2.90
CA ASP A 16 5.64 5.21 -3.43
C ASP A 16 4.52 5.95 -2.68
N TYR A 17 3.41 5.27 -2.36
CA TYR A 17 2.34 5.84 -1.55
C TYR A 17 2.80 6.21 -0.14
N ALA A 18 3.61 5.36 0.49
CA ALA A 18 4.17 5.65 1.82
C ALA A 18 5.11 6.87 1.78
N HIS A 19 5.99 6.95 0.79
CA HIS A 19 6.85 8.13 0.58
C HIS A 19 6.03 9.39 0.32
N THR A 20 4.92 9.27 -0.40
CA THR A 20 4.04 10.41 -0.66
C THR A 20 3.36 10.91 0.62
N ILE A 21 2.89 10.01 1.50
CA ILE A 21 2.36 10.39 2.82
C ILE A 21 3.42 11.15 3.61
N LEU A 22 4.65 10.63 3.67
CA LEU A 22 5.75 11.28 4.38
C LEU A 22 6.06 12.68 3.83
N LYS A 23 6.08 12.84 2.49
CA LYS A 23 6.27 14.16 1.87
C LYS A 23 5.18 15.14 2.30
N PHE A 24 3.93 14.68 2.32
CA PHE A 24 2.78 15.52 2.66
C PHE A 24 2.80 15.97 4.12
N THR A 25 3.24 15.10 5.03
CA THR A 25 3.19 15.36 6.47
C THR A 25 4.50 15.90 7.05
N SER A 26 5.61 15.83 6.32
CA SER A 26 6.97 16.14 6.81
C SER A 26 7.17 17.52 7.45
N ARG A 27 6.34 18.52 7.11
CA ARG A 27 6.46 19.89 7.61
C ARG A 27 5.24 20.35 8.42
N LEU A 28 4.35 19.42 8.77
CA LEU A 28 3.12 19.74 9.49
C LEU A 28 3.25 19.36 10.95
N ASN A 29 2.82 20.26 11.81
CA ASN A 29 2.48 19.90 13.18
C ASN A 29 1.07 19.29 13.21
N TYR A 30 0.75 18.66 14.34
CA TYR A 30 -0.52 17.96 14.53
C TYR A 30 -1.74 18.87 14.32
N THR A 31 -1.73 20.09 14.87
CA THR A 31 -2.86 21.03 14.75
C THR A 31 -3.07 21.47 13.30
N SER A 32 -2.01 21.77 12.56
CA SER A 32 -2.08 22.09 11.14
C SER A 32 -2.63 20.93 10.32
N TYR A 33 -2.27 19.69 10.66
CA TYR A 33 -2.84 18.50 10.02
C TYR A 33 -4.35 18.34 10.31
N LEU A 34 -4.78 18.58 11.55
CA LEU A 34 -6.20 18.49 11.93
C LEU A 34 -7.09 19.52 11.24
N MET A 35 -6.55 20.68 10.90
CA MET A 35 -7.31 21.75 10.24
C MET A 35 -7.41 21.57 8.71
N ASP A 36 -6.59 20.70 8.11
CA ASP A 36 -6.63 20.44 6.67
C ASP A 36 -7.34 19.11 6.35
N ARG A 37 -8.66 19.20 6.15
CA ARG A 37 -9.47 18.01 5.80
C ARG A 37 -9.12 17.42 4.45
N LYS A 38 -8.68 18.24 3.48
CA LYS A 38 -8.29 17.73 2.14
C LYS A 38 -7.05 16.87 2.25
N LEU A 39 -6.07 17.32 3.03
CA LEU A 39 -4.87 16.55 3.31
C LEU A 39 -5.20 15.23 4.03
N GLN A 40 -6.06 15.25 5.04
CA GLN A 40 -6.46 14.04 5.76
C GLN A 40 -7.05 13.00 4.81
N LEU A 41 -8.01 13.40 3.97
CA LEU A 41 -8.60 12.51 2.96
C LEU A 41 -7.56 11.97 1.98
N ALA A 42 -6.58 12.80 1.60
CA ALA A 42 -5.49 12.40 0.73
C ALA A 42 -4.55 11.37 1.39
N VAL A 43 -4.30 11.48 2.69
CA VAL A 43 -3.52 10.51 3.47
C VAL A 43 -4.31 9.23 3.71
N GLU A 44 -5.56 9.33 4.15
CA GLU A 44 -6.48 8.22 4.37
C GLU A 44 -6.60 7.33 3.12
N ARG A 45 -6.83 7.95 1.94
CA ARG A 45 -6.92 7.20 0.67
C ARG A 45 -5.61 6.48 0.30
N ARG A 46 -4.45 7.07 0.58
CA ARG A 46 -3.15 6.42 0.31
C ARG A 46 -2.95 5.21 1.22
N ILE A 47 -3.33 5.32 2.50
CA ILE A 47 -3.30 4.20 3.44
C ILE A 47 -4.23 3.08 2.97
N GLU A 48 -5.42 3.42 2.49
CA GLU A 48 -6.38 2.45 1.93
C GLU A 48 -5.78 1.68 0.74
N ILE A 49 -5.18 2.37 -0.24
CA ILE A 49 -4.56 1.74 -1.41
C ILE A 49 -3.38 0.83 -1.00
N ILE A 50 -2.59 1.24 -0.01
CA ILE A 50 -1.55 0.38 0.57
C ILE A 50 -2.19 -0.89 1.14
N GLY A 51 -3.25 -0.77 1.93
CA GLY A 51 -3.98 -1.92 2.49
C GLY A 51 -4.55 -2.87 1.42
N GLU A 52 -5.14 -2.32 0.35
CA GLU A 52 -5.64 -3.08 -0.79
C GLU A 52 -4.53 -3.86 -1.49
N SER A 53 -3.40 -3.18 -1.78
CA SER A 53 -2.22 -3.78 -2.41
C SER A 53 -1.61 -4.89 -1.54
N ALA A 54 -1.55 -4.69 -0.21
CA ALA A 54 -1.08 -5.71 0.73
C ALA A 54 -1.97 -6.97 0.71
N LYS A 55 -3.28 -6.79 0.57
CA LYS A 55 -4.25 -7.90 0.48
C LYS A 55 -4.10 -8.65 -0.85
N MET A 56 -3.86 -7.94 -1.95
CA MET A 56 -3.64 -8.57 -3.26
C MET A 56 -2.33 -9.36 -3.30
N SER A 57 -1.23 -8.80 -2.79
CA SER A 57 0.05 -9.50 -2.71
C SER A 57 -0.03 -10.79 -1.87
N ARG A 58 -0.72 -10.75 -0.71
CA ARG A 58 -0.97 -11.97 0.10
C ARG A 58 -1.80 -13.03 -0.64
N ARG A 59 -2.84 -12.61 -1.38
CA ARG A 59 -3.66 -13.53 -2.18
C ARG A 59 -2.85 -14.16 -3.31
N HIS A 60 -1.97 -13.38 -3.94
CA HIS A 60 -1.10 -13.86 -5.00
C HIS A 60 -0.12 -14.90 -4.48
N LEU A 61 0.56 -14.60 -3.36
CA LEU A 61 1.45 -15.53 -2.67
C LEU A 61 0.74 -16.84 -2.32
N ARG A 62 -0.47 -16.78 -1.71
CA ARG A 62 -1.23 -17.98 -1.32
C ARG A 62 -1.66 -18.84 -2.52
N LYS A 63 -1.85 -18.26 -3.71
CA LYS A 63 -2.19 -19.02 -4.93
C LYS A 63 -0.98 -19.72 -5.54
N ASN A 64 0.21 -19.18 -5.36
CA ASN A 64 1.45 -19.70 -5.96
C ASN A 64 2.23 -20.65 -5.03
N ILE A 65 1.79 -20.85 -3.79
CA ILE A 65 2.28 -21.95 -2.96
C ILE A 65 1.73 -23.25 -3.57
N PRO A 66 2.57 -24.20 -4.02
CA PRO A 66 2.09 -25.50 -4.46
C PRO A 66 1.27 -26.10 -3.33
N LYS A 67 0.00 -26.44 -3.58
CA LYS A 67 -0.75 -27.26 -2.63
C LYS A 67 0.02 -28.57 -2.53
N PHE A 68 0.71 -28.80 -1.42
CA PHE A 68 1.31 -30.08 -1.11
C PHE A 68 0.16 -31.08 -1.10
N ARG A 69 0.02 -31.86 -2.17
CA ARG A 69 -0.93 -32.96 -2.25
C ARG A 69 -0.23 -34.11 -1.56
N GLY A 70 -0.38 -34.13 -0.23
CA GLY A 70 0.02 -35.26 0.60
C GLY A 70 -0.68 -36.53 0.11
N ILE A 71 0.12 -37.60 0.11
CA ILE A 71 -0.19 -38.99 -0.21
C ILE A 71 -1.36 -39.48 0.66
#